data_AF-A0A379YP89-F1
#
_entry.id   AF-A0A379YP89-F1
#
_cell.length_a   1.000
_cell.length_b   1.000
_cell.length_c   1.000
_cell.angle_alpha   90.00
_cell.angle_beta   90.00
_cell.angle_gamma   90.00
#
_symmetry.space_group_name_H-M   'P 1'
#
loop_
_entity.id
_entity.type
_entity.pdbx_description
1 polymer ?
#
loop_
_entity_poly.entity_id
_entity_poly.type
_entity_poly.pdbx_seq_one_letter_code
_entity_poly.pdbx_strand_id
1 'polypeptide(L)'
;MKNHLLATLLYLSPMYVSATMLISVITVPETVNGYFTARVVGGPSPGENNPCWAYGNLCRLSLYTIDELWLPAGRGGYVTADVEGYTSSKPPNSYPTLEEWWNSVRDKNRNGSDYLPAGLGDNPCVVLAAGISGEMIEGTIVSNCAKGIVQAKTCDVKPNNINVDLHAALGGTAPTVNVNNVTLTCTDEASVLIETNSRERIPLGGASDSYALLDWGAGFGKPKTVKAHRNVAEKLPLRVRGVSLDLLGAGQFTGSAIVNVSYN
;
A
#
# COMPACT_ATOMS: atom_id res chain seq x y z
N MET A 1 23.89 8.44 -52.03
CA MET A 1 24.65 7.60 -51.09
C MET A 1 24.47 8.11 -49.67
N LYS A 2 23.79 7.30 -48.85
CA LYS A 2 23.79 7.12 -47.38
C LYS A 2 23.58 8.33 -46.45
N ASN A 3 22.36 8.32 -45.88
CA ASN A 3 21.88 8.92 -44.63
C ASN A 3 22.95 9.19 -43.56
N HIS A 4 23.09 10.47 -43.19
CA HIS A 4 23.58 10.90 -41.89
C HIS A 4 22.39 11.29 -41.02
N LEU A 5 21.81 10.34 -40.29
CA LEU A 5 20.83 10.60 -39.25
C LEU A 5 20.70 9.34 -38.38
N LEU A 6 20.71 9.54 -37.06
CA LEU A 6 20.59 8.55 -35.98
C LEU A 6 21.84 7.70 -35.67
N ALA A 7 22.80 8.27 -34.94
CA ALA A 7 23.76 7.47 -34.18
C ALA A 7 24.22 8.14 -32.86
N THR A 8 23.37 8.95 -32.21
CA THR A 8 23.79 9.68 -31.00
C THR A 8 22.65 9.93 -30.00
N LEU A 9 21.80 8.92 -29.76
CA LEU A 9 20.72 9.00 -28.76
C LEU A 9 20.31 7.63 -28.21
N LEU A 10 21.29 6.84 -27.74
CA LEU A 10 21.05 5.50 -27.19
C LEU A 10 21.83 5.20 -25.89
N TYR A 11 22.21 6.23 -25.14
CA TYR A 11 22.93 6.08 -23.85
C TYR A 11 22.29 6.81 -22.67
N LEU A 12 20.98 6.98 -22.68
CA LEU A 12 20.21 7.45 -21.51
C LEU A 12 18.96 6.58 -21.27
N SER A 13 19.04 5.28 -21.55
CA SER A 13 18.16 4.35 -20.87
C SER A 13 18.61 4.33 -19.40
N PRO A 14 17.76 4.70 -18.42
CA PRO A 14 18.06 4.40 -17.04
C PRO A 14 18.31 2.90 -16.97
N MET A 15 19.53 2.51 -16.60
CA MET A 15 19.79 1.16 -16.14
C MET A 15 18.91 1.00 -14.91
N TYR A 16 17.72 0.44 -15.10
CA TYR A 16 16.98 -0.17 -14.01
C TYR A 16 17.87 -1.29 -13.51
N VAL A 17 18.68 -1.00 -12.50
CA VAL A 17 19.25 -2.01 -11.63
C VAL A 17 18.04 -2.71 -11.05
N SER A 18 17.69 -3.85 -11.64
CA SER A 18 16.67 -4.73 -11.10
C SER A 18 17.23 -5.21 -9.78
N ALA A 19 16.78 -4.60 -8.69
CA ALA A 19 16.93 -5.11 -7.36
C ALA A 19 16.64 -6.62 -7.34
N THR A 20 17.65 -7.37 -6.95
CA THR A 20 17.74 -8.80 -7.19
C THR A 20 17.28 -9.59 -6.00
N MET A 21 17.54 -9.09 -4.79
CA MET A 21 16.87 -9.55 -3.58
C MET A 21 15.61 -8.71 -3.32
N LEU A 22 14.54 -9.38 -2.91
CA LEU A 22 13.28 -8.72 -2.57
C LEU A 22 13.13 -8.65 -1.05
N ILE A 23 13.00 -7.44 -0.54
CA ILE A 23 12.67 -7.11 0.85
C ILE A 23 11.18 -6.77 0.94
N SER A 24 10.56 -7.23 2.03
CA SER A 24 9.22 -6.83 2.45
C SER A 24 9.30 -6.31 3.89
N VAL A 25 8.76 -5.12 4.11
CA VAL A 25 8.60 -4.56 5.44
C VAL A 25 7.40 -5.21 6.12
N ILE A 26 7.63 -5.85 7.26
CA ILE A 26 6.61 -6.48 8.10
C ILE A 26 5.85 -5.45 8.93
N THR A 27 6.57 -4.49 9.51
CA THR A 27 6.01 -3.47 10.41
C THR A 27 6.62 -2.11 10.08
N VAL A 28 5.77 -1.10 9.98
CA VAL A 28 6.18 0.31 9.92
C VAL A 28 6.01 0.96 11.30
N PRO A 29 6.89 1.89 11.69
CA PRO A 29 6.79 2.55 12.98
C PRO A 29 5.60 3.52 13.05
N GLU A 30 4.92 3.56 14.20
CA GLU A 30 3.84 4.52 14.48
C GLU A 30 4.35 5.89 14.95
N THR A 31 5.63 5.95 15.36
CA THR A 31 6.25 7.16 15.90
C THR A 31 7.50 7.55 15.11
N VAL A 32 7.85 8.83 15.18
CA VAL A 32 9.14 9.34 14.67
C VAL A 32 10.29 8.59 15.36
N ASN A 33 11.34 8.26 14.60
CA ASN A 33 12.48 7.43 15.05
C ASN A 33 12.11 6.01 15.53
N GLY A 34 10.93 5.50 15.18
CA GLY A 34 10.57 4.11 15.46
C GLY A 34 11.22 3.14 14.47
N TYR A 35 11.28 1.87 14.86
CA TYR A 35 11.87 0.81 14.04
C TYR A 35 10.91 0.33 12.96
N PHE A 36 11.42 0.28 11.73
CA PHE A 36 10.90 -0.60 10.70
C PHE A 36 11.38 -2.01 11.00
N THR A 37 10.53 -3.00 10.70
CA THR A 37 10.93 -4.41 10.73
C THR A 37 10.71 -4.99 9.34
N ALA A 38 11.71 -5.65 8.78
CA ALA A 38 11.64 -6.20 7.42
C ALA A 38 12.31 -7.57 7.31
N ARG A 39 12.02 -8.27 6.21
CA ARG A 39 12.59 -9.57 5.88
C ARG A 39 12.85 -9.71 4.38
N VAL A 40 13.78 -10.57 4.01
CA VAL A 40 13.92 -11.04 2.62
C VAL A 40 12.77 -12.00 2.28
N VAL A 41 12.06 -11.74 1.19
CA VAL A 41 10.96 -12.56 0.67
C VAL A 41 11.24 -13.14 -0.73
N GLY A 42 12.27 -12.65 -1.41
CA GLY A 42 12.75 -13.18 -2.68
C GLY A 42 14.28 -13.23 -2.69
N GLY A 43 14.83 -14.38 -3.07
CA GLY A 43 16.28 -14.61 -3.15
C GLY A 43 16.93 -13.88 -4.33
N PRO A 44 18.28 -13.83 -4.37
CA PRO A 44 19.04 -13.12 -5.40
C PRO A 44 18.87 -13.77 -6.77
N SER A 45 19.13 -13.02 -7.85
CA SER A 45 19.22 -13.63 -9.18
C SER A 45 20.56 -14.33 -9.38
N PRO A 46 20.62 -15.35 -10.26
CA PRO A 46 21.86 -16.07 -10.54
C PRO A 46 22.98 -15.16 -11.03
N GLY A 47 24.19 -15.40 -10.54
CA GLY A 47 25.42 -14.73 -11.01
C GLY A 47 25.68 -13.33 -10.46
N GLU A 48 24.85 -12.84 -9.53
CA GLU A 48 25.09 -11.55 -8.90
C GLU A 48 26.26 -11.60 -7.90
N ASN A 49 27.16 -10.62 -8.00
CA ASN A 49 28.32 -10.52 -7.13
C ASN A 49 27.89 -10.22 -5.69
N ASN A 50 28.50 -10.93 -4.74
CA ASN A 50 28.36 -10.60 -3.33
C ASN A 50 29.23 -9.39 -3.02
N PRO A 51 28.65 -8.25 -2.58
CA PRO A 51 29.44 -7.07 -2.25
C PRO A 51 30.45 -7.37 -1.15
N CYS A 52 30.14 -8.24 -0.18
CA CYS A 52 31.08 -8.57 0.89
C CYS A 52 32.29 -9.39 0.44
N TRP A 53 32.31 -9.97 -0.76
CA TRP A 53 33.42 -10.78 -1.25
C TRP A 53 34.78 -10.04 -1.19
N ALA A 54 34.77 -8.72 -1.43
CA ALA A 54 35.98 -7.90 -1.47
C ALA A 54 36.36 -7.20 -0.14
N TYR A 55 35.49 -7.19 0.88
CA TYR A 55 35.64 -6.32 2.06
C TYR A 55 36.06 -7.05 3.35
N GLY A 56 36.38 -8.34 3.27
CA GLY A 56 36.95 -9.09 4.38
C GLY A 56 35.93 -9.63 5.39
N ASN A 57 36.43 -10.26 6.46
CA ASN A 57 35.64 -11.08 7.39
C ASN A 57 34.67 -10.30 8.29
N LEU A 58 34.84 -8.98 8.41
CA LEU A 58 33.95 -8.11 9.18
C LEU A 58 32.75 -7.62 8.36
N CYS A 59 32.74 -7.87 7.05
CA CYS A 59 31.63 -7.48 6.20
C CYS A 59 30.40 -8.33 6.47
N ARG A 60 29.27 -7.66 6.68
CA ARG A 60 27.96 -8.27 6.87
C ARG A 60 26.97 -7.70 5.85
N LEU A 61 25.99 -8.53 5.49
CA LEU A 61 24.80 -8.07 4.78
C LEU A 61 23.70 -7.85 5.82
N SER A 62 23.27 -6.60 5.96
CA SER A 62 22.31 -6.15 6.97
C SER A 62 21.21 -5.32 6.33
N LEU A 63 20.08 -5.23 7.02
CA LEU A 63 18.97 -4.37 6.63
C LEU A 63 19.24 -2.94 7.10
N TYR A 64 18.93 -1.97 6.24
CA TYR A 64 19.08 -0.55 6.51
C TYR A 64 17.79 0.18 6.17
N THR A 65 17.30 1.02 7.07
CA THR A 65 16.23 1.97 6.78
C THR A 65 16.88 3.27 6.30
N ILE A 66 16.82 3.52 5.00
CA ILE A 66 17.44 4.68 4.34
C ILE A 66 16.38 5.65 3.85
N ASP A 67 16.79 6.88 3.53
CA ASP A 67 15.98 7.74 2.68
C ASP A 67 16.09 7.30 1.22
N GLU A 68 14.98 7.30 0.49
CA GLU A 68 14.93 6.90 -0.92
C GLU A 68 15.84 7.76 -1.82
N LEU A 69 16.12 9.02 -1.45
CA LEU A 69 17.03 9.90 -2.19
C LEU A 69 18.50 9.41 -2.15
N TRP A 70 18.85 8.47 -1.27
CA TRP A 70 20.20 7.91 -1.21
C TRP A 70 20.42 6.83 -2.27
N LEU A 71 19.37 6.38 -2.97
CA LEU A 71 19.50 5.36 -3.99
C LEU A 71 20.24 5.87 -5.25
N PRO A 72 20.95 4.98 -5.96
CA PRO A 72 21.18 3.57 -5.64
C PRO A 72 22.39 3.35 -4.70
N ALA A 73 23.15 4.40 -4.38
CA ALA A 73 24.42 4.29 -3.70
C ALA A 73 24.29 3.99 -2.20
N GLY A 74 23.19 4.38 -1.57
CA GLY A 74 23.10 4.44 -0.11
C GLY A 74 23.91 5.61 0.45
N ARG A 75 24.28 5.52 1.73
CA ARG A 75 25.02 6.57 2.44
C ARG A 75 26.13 5.97 3.28
N GLY A 76 27.38 6.33 2.97
CA GLY A 76 28.55 5.83 3.67
C GLY A 76 28.56 6.23 5.14
N GLY A 77 28.92 5.29 6.01
CA GLY A 77 28.97 5.50 7.46
C GLY A 77 27.60 5.58 8.15
N TYR A 78 26.50 5.36 7.42
CA TYR A 78 25.18 5.23 8.03
C TYR A 78 25.10 3.90 8.80
N VAL A 79 24.79 3.97 10.09
CA VAL A 79 24.78 2.82 10.99
C VAL A 79 23.37 2.25 11.10
N THR A 80 23.21 0.95 10.83
CA THR A 80 21.96 0.24 11.11
C THR A 80 21.91 -0.27 12.54
N ALA A 81 20.70 -0.39 13.10
CA ALA A 81 20.46 -1.18 14.31
C ALA A 81 20.46 -2.70 14.07
N ASP A 82 20.37 -3.15 12.82
CA ASP A 82 20.46 -4.55 12.40
C ASP A 82 21.94 -5.03 12.28
N VAL A 83 22.75 -4.67 13.27
CA VAL A 83 24.22 -4.84 13.27
C VAL A 83 24.63 -6.29 13.08
N GLU A 84 23.85 -7.22 13.63
CA GLU A 84 24.17 -8.65 13.54
C GLU A 84 24.01 -9.21 12.12
N GLY A 85 23.15 -8.62 11.29
CA GLY A 85 22.89 -9.08 9.93
C GLY A 85 22.38 -10.53 9.89
N TYR A 86 22.64 -11.22 8.79
CA TYR A 86 22.25 -12.64 8.62
C TYR A 86 23.34 -13.62 9.04
N THR A 87 22.92 -14.73 9.62
CA THR A 87 23.79 -15.85 10.01
C THR A 87 23.98 -16.83 8.86
N SER A 88 25.23 -17.11 8.51
CA SER A 88 25.60 -18.07 7.46
C SER A 88 26.66 -19.05 7.96
N SER A 89 26.87 -20.15 7.21
CA SER A 89 27.79 -21.23 7.63
C SER A 89 29.27 -20.82 7.65
N LYS A 90 29.62 -19.76 6.94
CA LYS A 90 30.93 -19.09 6.89
C LYS A 90 30.66 -17.59 6.77
N PRO A 91 31.61 -16.70 7.10
CA PRO A 91 31.44 -15.26 6.93
C PRO A 91 31.02 -14.88 5.49
N PRO A 92 30.22 -13.81 5.29
CA PRO A 92 29.71 -13.43 3.98
C PRO A 92 30.78 -13.26 2.90
N ASN A 93 31.98 -12.78 3.24
CA ASN A 93 33.09 -12.66 2.31
C ASN A 93 33.69 -13.99 1.82
N SER A 94 33.15 -15.14 2.24
CA SER A 94 33.58 -16.47 1.77
C SER A 94 32.85 -16.94 0.52
N TYR A 95 31.88 -16.15 0.02
CA TYR A 95 31.04 -16.49 -1.13
C TYR A 95 31.19 -15.44 -2.22
N PRO A 96 31.68 -15.79 -3.42
CA PRO A 96 31.78 -14.87 -4.56
C PRO A 96 30.44 -14.27 -5.01
N THR A 97 29.36 -15.05 -4.92
CA THR A 97 28.03 -14.63 -5.39
C THR A 97 27.02 -14.53 -4.25
N LEU A 98 26.01 -13.69 -4.42
CA LEU A 98 24.91 -13.59 -3.46
C LEU A 98 24.10 -14.87 -3.40
N GLU A 99 23.97 -15.60 -4.50
CA GLU A 99 23.28 -16.90 -4.54
C GLU A 99 23.95 -17.92 -3.61
N GLU A 100 25.28 -18.06 -3.70
CA GLU A 100 26.03 -18.95 -2.82
C GLU A 100 25.92 -18.54 -1.35
N TRP A 101 26.05 -17.24 -1.07
CA TRP A 101 25.85 -16.70 0.27
C TRP A 101 24.44 -16.99 0.79
N TRP A 102 23.40 -16.64 0.03
CA TRP A 102 22.01 -16.80 0.42
C TRP A 102 21.64 -18.28 0.61
N ASN A 103 22.18 -19.18 -0.19
CA ASN A 103 22.02 -20.62 0.01
C ASN A 103 22.64 -21.11 1.33
N SER A 104 23.68 -20.44 1.82
CA SER A 104 24.34 -20.75 3.09
C SER A 104 23.70 -20.12 4.33
N VAL A 105 22.81 -19.13 4.16
CA VAL A 105 22.12 -18.43 5.24
C VAL A 105 21.20 -19.40 6.00
N ARG A 106 21.33 -19.41 7.32
CA ARG A 106 20.62 -20.33 8.23
C ARG A 106 19.33 -19.73 8.78
N ASP A 107 19.27 -18.41 8.87
CA ASP A 107 18.18 -17.64 9.48
C ASP A 107 17.38 -16.86 8.42
N LYS A 108 17.05 -17.51 7.29
CA LYS A 108 16.34 -16.89 6.14
C LYS A 108 15.02 -16.21 6.51
N ASN A 109 14.36 -16.67 7.56
CA ASN A 109 13.07 -16.15 8.03
C ASN A 109 13.22 -15.06 9.11
N ARG A 110 14.44 -14.60 9.41
CA ARG A 110 14.63 -13.56 10.42
C ARG A 110 14.00 -12.25 9.98
N ASN A 111 13.58 -11.49 10.98
CA ASN A 111 13.16 -10.12 10.82
C ASN A 111 14.29 -9.23 11.32
N GLY A 112 14.85 -8.38 10.46
CA GLY A 112 15.77 -7.33 10.89
C GLY A 112 15.01 -6.04 11.16
N SER A 113 15.59 -5.21 12.02
CA SER A 113 14.96 -3.96 12.45
C SER A 113 15.95 -2.81 12.34
N ASP A 114 15.50 -1.71 11.76
CA ASP A 114 16.28 -0.47 11.68
C ASP A 114 15.34 0.74 11.61
N TYR A 115 15.83 1.94 11.90
CA TYR A 115 15.06 3.18 11.84
C TYR A 115 15.82 4.25 11.08
N LEU A 116 15.11 5.15 10.40
CA LEU A 116 15.70 6.35 9.82
C LEU A 116 15.52 7.51 10.82
N PRO A 117 16.61 8.12 11.33
CA PRO A 117 16.49 9.30 12.16
C PRO A 117 15.82 10.45 11.40
N ALA A 118 14.89 11.16 12.05
CA ALA A 118 14.08 12.22 11.43
C ALA A 118 14.86 13.35 10.73
N GLY A 119 16.10 13.59 11.15
CA GLY A 119 16.97 14.60 10.53
C GLY A 119 17.71 14.13 9.28
N LEU A 120 17.58 12.85 8.90
CA LEU A 120 18.32 12.25 7.80
C LEU A 120 17.45 12.00 6.55
N GLY A 121 16.12 12.05 6.69
CA GLY A 121 15.21 11.93 5.55
C GLY A 121 13.75 11.84 5.97
N ASP A 122 12.87 11.99 4.99
CA ASP A 122 11.40 11.98 5.13
C ASP A 122 10.73 10.89 4.28
N ASN A 123 11.48 10.20 3.42
CA ASN A 123 10.99 9.13 2.56
C ASN A 123 11.68 7.79 2.87
N PRO A 124 11.42 7.18 4.04
CA PRO A 124 12.12 5.98 4.48
C PRO A 124 11.73 4.74 3.66
N CYS A 125 12.71 3.90 3.38
CA CYS A 125 12.53 2.53 2.92
C CYS A 125 13.62 1.61 3.44
N VAL A 126 13.33 0.31 3.50
CA VAL A 126 14.27 -0.71 3.95
C VAL A 126 14.97 -1.36 2.76
N VAL A 127 16.30 -1.44 2.81
CA VAL A 127 17.15 -2.09 1.82
C VAL A 127 18.07 -3.11 2.49
N LEU A 128 18.62 -4.04 1.71
CA LEU A 128 19.74 -4.91 2.09
C LEU A 128 21.02 -4.35 1.46
N ALA A 129 22.03 -4.13 2.27
CA ALA A 129 23.33 -3.63 1.82
C ALA A 129 24.48 -4.25 2.60
N ALA A 130 25.71 -4.10 2.10
CA ALA A 130 26.89 -4.50 2.83
C ALA A 130 27.32 -3.42 3.83
N GLY A 131 27.87 -3.86 4.96
CA GLY A 131 28.42 -2.98 5.97
C GLY A 131 29.52 -3.62 6.81
N ILE A 132 30.30 -2.78 7.47
CA ILE A 132 31.33 -3.19 8.44
C ILE A 132 30.94 -2.60 9.79
N SER A 133 30.83 -3.44 10.82
CA SER A 133 30.41 -3.00 12.17
C SER A 133 29.07 -2.23 12.19
N GLY A 134 28.16 -2.55 11.26
CA GLY A 134 26.87 -1.88 11.10
C GLY A 134 26.91 -0.63 10.20
N GLU A 135 28.08 -0.09 9.86
CA GLU A 135 28.21 1.05 8.94
C GLU A 135 28.04 0.60 7.49
N MET A 136 27.10 1.22 6.77
CA MET A 136 26.84 0.96 5.36
C MET A 136 28.05 1.33 4.49
N ILE A 137 28.37 0.45 3.53
CA ILE A 137 29.31 0.71 2.44
C ILE A 137 28.53 1.23 1.22
N GLU A 138 28.91 2.38 0.67
CA GLU A 138 28.26 2.94 -0.52
C GLU A 138 28.40 2.03 -1.75
N GLY A 139 27.36 2.01 -2.58
CA GLY A 139 27.29 1.22 -3.81
C GLY A 139 27.05 -0.27 -3.59
N THR A 140 26.69 -0.69 -2.37
CA THR A 140 26.51 -2.11 -2.02
C THR A 140 25.06 -2.52 -1.75
N ILE A 141 24.09 -1.67 -2.10
CA ILE A 141 22.66 -2.03 -2.03
C ILE A 141 22.37 -3.11 -3.08
N VAL A 142 21.80 -4.24 -2.63
CA VAL A 142 21.54 -5.44 -3.45
C VAL A 142 20.06 -5.84 -3.48
N SER A 143 19.18 -4.97 -2.97
CA SER A 143 17.75 -5.22 -2.92
C SER A 143 16.93 -4.04 -3.40
N ASN A 144 15.61 -4.23 -3.42
CA ASN A 144 14.67 -3.13 -3.65
C ASN A 144 14.64 -2.22 -2.41
N CYS A 145 14.20 -0.98 -2.65
CA CYS A 145 13.78 -0.05 -1.62
C CYS A 145 12.37 -0.43 -1.17
N ALA A 146 12.28 -1.28 -0.14
CA ALA A 146 11.01 -1.74 0.41
C ALA A 146 10.44 -0.67 1.33
N LYS A 147 9.46 0.07 0.82
CA LYS A 147 8.54 0.80 1.68
C LYS A 147 7.67 -0.24 2.41
N GLY A 148 7.00 0.14 3.50
CA GLY A 148 6.08 -0.71 4.26
C GLY A 148 5.32 -1.76 3.42
N ILE A 149 4.78 -2.84 4.03
CA ILE A 149 3.50 -3.34 3.49
C ILE A 149 2.67 -2.08 3.30
N VAL A 150 2.39 -1.75 2.04
CA VAL A 150 1.46 -0.69 1.70
C VAL A 150 0.22 -1.14 2.46
N GLN A 151 -0.06 -0.54 3.62
CA GLN A 151 -1.40 -0.60 4.16
C GLN A 151 -2.19 0.02 3.03
N ALA A 152 -2.78 -0.82 2.17
CA ALA A 152 -3.45 -0.39 0.97
C ALA A 152 -4.45 0.66 1.43
N LYS A 153 -4.18 1.94 1.15
CA LYS A 153 -4.70 3.14 1.84
C LYS A 153 -6.07 2.91 2.46
N THR A 154 -6.21 2.32 3.64
CA THR A 154 -7.51 1.70 3.97
C THR A 154 -8.52 2.78 4.27
N CYS A 155 -9.58 2.84 3.46
CA CYS A 155 -10.71 3.71 3.68
C CYS A 155 -11.87 2.85 4.19
N ASP A 156 -12.50 3.28 5.28
CA ASP A 156 -13.61 2.57 5.92
C ASP A 156 -14.84 3.48 5.98
N VAL A 157 -16.01 2.91 5.70
CA VAL A 157 -17.30 3.60 5.79
C VAL A 157 -18.00 3.13 7.05
N LYS A 158 -18.30 4.08 7.95
CA LYS A 158 -19.03 3.83 9.18
C LYS A 158 -20.42 4.47 9.12
N PRO A 159 -21.45 3.85 9.72
CA PRO A 159 -21.41 2.50 10.31
C PRO A 159 -21.33 1.40 9.25
N ASN A 160 -20.81 0.23 9.62
CA ASN A 160 -20.67 -0.94 8.73
C ASN A 160 -22.03 -1.47 8.24
N ASN A 161 -23.10 -1.17 8.98
CA ASN A 161 -24.48 -1.48 8.60
C ASN A 161 -25.29 -0.19 8.65
N ILE A 162 -25.88 0.19 7.52
CA ILE A 162 -26.74 1.37 7.39
C ILE A 162 -28.16 0.88 7.16
N ASN A 163 -29.01 0.98 8.18
CA ASN A 163 -30.41 0.63 8.09
C ASN A 163 -31.23 1.88 7.78
N VAL A 164 -32.11 1.80 6.78
CA VAL A 164 -32.96 2.92 6.35
C VAL A 164 -34.40 2.45 6.24
N ASP A 165 -35.27 3.06 7.04
CA ASP A 165 -36.71 2.76 7.03
C ASP A 165 -37.45 3.79 6.18
N LEU A 166 -38.14 3.31 5.15
CA LEU A 166 -39.00 4.12 4.29
C LEU A 166 -40.46 3.84 4.63
N HIS A 167 -41.17 4.87 5.11
CA HIS A 167 -42.61 4.79 5.36
C HIS A 167 -43.39 5.53 4.27
N ALA A 168 -44.23 4.81 3.54
CA ALA A 168 -45.09 5.36 2.51
C ALA A 168 -46.54 4.92 2.72
N ALA A 169 -47.49 5.83 2.50
CA ALA A 169 -48.90 5.48 2.40
C ALA A 169 -49.20 4.99 0.98
N LEU A 170 -50.16 4.06 0.85
CA LEU A 170 -50.64 3.61 -0.47
C LEU A 170 -51.15 4.79 -1.30
N GLY A 171 -50.65 4.93 -2.52
CA GLY A 171 -50.98 6.05 -3.41
C GLY A 171 -50.38 7.41 -3.01
N GLY A 172 -49.55 7.44 -1.96
CA GLY A 172 -48.86 8.63 -1.50
C GLY A 172 -47.59 8.96 -2.28
N THR A 173 -47.01 10.14 -2.02
CA THR A 173 -45.69 10.50 -2.56
C THR A 173 -44.60 9.65 -1.94
N ALA A 174 -43.60 9.30 -2.74
CA ALA A 174 -42.49 8.49 -2.25
C ALA A 174 -41.62 9.28 -1.24
N PRO A 175 -41.36 8.72 -0.05
CA PRO A 175 -40.59 9.40 0.98
C PRO A 175 -39.12 9.54 0.56
N THR A 176 -38.49 10.61 1.06
CA THR A 176 -37.04 10.77 1.04
C THR A 176 -36.55 10.86 2.48
N VAL A 177 -35.58 10.03 2.84
CA VAL A 177 -34.98 9.96 4.18
C VAL A 177 -33.53 10.40 4.09
N ASN A 178 -33.10 11.24 5.04
CA ASN A 178 -31.71 11.66 5.20
C ASN A 178 -31.04 10.81 6.26
N VAL A 179 -29.86 10.27 5.96
CA VAL A 179 -29.05 9.46 6.86
C VAL A 179 -27.85 10.28 7.31
N ASN A 180 -27.83 10.68 8.58
CA ASN A 180 -26.94 11.73 9.07
C ASN A 180 -25.63 11.24 9.72
N ASN A 181 -25.40 9.93 9.78
CA ASN A 181 -24.31 9.31 10.55
C ASN A 181 -23.34 8.49 9.69
N VAL A 182 -23.35 8.67 8.37
CA VAL A 182 -22.41 7.96 7.49
C VAL A 182 -21.14 8.77 7.32
N THR A 183 -20.00 8.16 7.60
CA THR A 183 -18.67 8.79 7.51
C THR A 183 -17.68 7.89 6.81
N LEU A 184 -16.77 8.48 6.03
CA LEU A 184 -15.61 7.82 5.45
C LEU A 184 -14.35 8.24 6.20
N THR A 185 -13.52 7.29 6.59
CA THR A 185 -12.20 7.58 7.20
C THR A 185 -11.12 6.80 6.48
N CYS A 186 -10.04 7.47 6.09
CA CYS A 186 -8.90 6.85 5.43
C CYS A 186 -7.64 6.99 6.29
N THR A 187 -6.78 5.98 6.28
CA THR A 187 -5.48 6.00 6.99
C THR A 187 -4.45 6.93 6.35
N ASP A 188 -4.71 7.38 5.12
CA ASP A 188 -3.90 8.33 4.36
C ASP A 188 -4.77 9.16 3.40
N GLU A 189 -4.22 10.20 2.79
CA GLU A 189 -4.91 10.98 1.77
C GLU A 189 -5.22 10.13 0.53
N ALA A 190 -6.49 10.11 0.13
CA ALA A 190 -6.97 9.27 -0.97
C ALA A 190 -8.12 9.92 -1.74
N SER A 191 -8.25 9.56 -3.01
CA SER A 191 -9.47 9.77 -3.77
C SER A 191 -10.17 8.43 -3.92
N VAL A 192 -11.38 8.32 -3.36
CA VAL A 192 -12.17 7.10 -3.43
C VAL A 192 -13.52 7.35 -4.09
N LEU A 193 -13.97 6.40 -4.89
CA LEU A 193 -15.31 6.31 -5.43
C LEU A 193 -16.17 5.48 -4.47
N ILE A 194 -17.32 6.03 -4.12
CA ILE A 194 -18.36 5.36 -3.33
C ILE A 194 -19.51 5.05 -4.27
N GLU A 195 -19.81 3.76 -4.39
CA GLU A 195 -20.94 3.26 -5.15
C GLU A 195 -21.55 2.00 -4.51
N THR A 196 -22.76 1.64 -4.87
CA THR A 196 -23.31 0.32 -4.56
C THR A 196 -23.14 -0.66 -5.71
N ASN A 197 -23.10 -1.95 -5.39
CA ASN A 197 -23.12 -3.04 -6.38
C ASN A 197 -24.36 -3.06 -7.29
N SER A 198 -25.35 -2.21 -7.02
CA SER A 198 -26.62 -2.11 -7.74
C SER A 198 -26.80 -0.75 -8.44
N ARG A 199 -25.70 0.00 -8.67
CA ARG A 199 -25.72 1.32 -9.31
C ARG A 199 -26.69 2.28 -8.64
N GLU A 200 -26.66 2.33 -7.31
CA GLU A 200 -27.51 3.16 -6.45
C GLU A 200 -29.02 2.84 -6.49
N ARG A 201 -29.42 1.72 -7.10
CA ARG A 201 -30.81 1.27 -7.18
C ARG A 201 -30.96 -0.05 -6.45
N ILE A 202 -31.65 -0.07 -5.33
CA ILE A 202 -31.84 -1.28 -4.51
C ILE A 202 -33.27 -1.78 -4.71
N PRO A 203 -33.49 -2.90 -5.41
CA PRO A 203 -34.82 -3.49 -5.56
C PRO A 203 -35.44 -3.81 -4.20
N LEU A 204 -36.75 -3.55 -4.06
CA LEU A 204 -37.51 -3.85 -2.85
C LEU A 204 -38.45 -5.02 -3.11
N GLY A 205 -38.48 -6.00 -2.22
CA GLY A 205 -39.38 -7.16 -2.35
C GLY A 205 -39.09 -8.06 -3.56
N GLY A 206 -37.92 -7.94 -4.18
CA GLY A 206 -37.53 -8.69 -5.37
C GLY A 206 -38.12 -8.17 -6.70
N ALA A 207 -38.90 -7.09 -6.69
CA ALA A 207 -39.40 -6.44 -7.90
C ALA A 207 -38.39 -5.42 -8.43
N SER A 208 -38.12 -5.42 -9.74
CA SER A 208 -37.27 -4.42 -10.39
C SER A 208 -37.90 -3.03 -10.45
N ASP A 209 -39.22 -3.00 -10.39
CA ASP A 209 -40.01 -1.81 -10.73
C ASP A 209 -40.21 -0.91 -9.51
N SER A 210 -39.97 -1.44 -8.31
CA SER A 210 -40.02 -0.73 -7.03
C SER A 210 -38.68 -0.83 -6.33
N TYR A 211 -38.03 0.31 -6.09
CA TYR A 211 -36.67 0.33 -5.58
C TYR A 211 -36.39 1.53 -4.68
N ALA A 212 -35.40 1.39 -3.81
CA ALA A 212 -34.78 2.49 -3.10
C ALA A 212 -33.65 3.08 -3.96
N LEU A 213 -33.65 4.40 -4.13
CA LEU A 213 -32.67 5.15 -4.93
C LEU A 213 -31.79 5.98 -3.99
N LEU A 214 -30.49 5.78 -4.07
CA LEU A 214 -29.50 6.38 -3.17
C LEU A 214 -28.88 7.65 -3.77
N ASP A 215 -28.42 8.53 -2.88
CA ASP A 215 -27.67 9.74 -3.17
C ASP A 215 -26.60 9.97 -2.11
N TRP A 216 -25.33 9.90 -2.50
CA TRP A 216 -24.18 10.14 -1.61
C TRP A 216 -23.77 11.63 -1.50
N GLY A 217 -24.54 12.53 -2.11
CA GLY A 217 -24.26 13.97 -2.26
C GLY A 217 -23.89 14.40 -3.67
N ALA A 218 -23.93 13.50 -4.65
CA ALA A 218 -23.72 13.78 -6.08
C ALA A 218 -25.03 13.84 -6.88
N GLY A 219 -26.16 13.59 -6.22
CA GLY A 219 -27.49 13.44 -6.81
C GLY A 219 -27.95 11.98 -6.83
N PHE A 220 -29.27 11.79 -6.84
CA PHE A 220 -29.88 10.46 -6.87
C PHE A 220 -29.41 9.62 -8.06
N GLY A 221 -29.02 8.38 -7.80
CA GLY A 221 -28.58 7.44 -8.83
C GLY A 221 -27.13 7.62 -9.28
N LYS A 222 -26.35 8.46 -8.61
CA LYS A 222 -24.97 8.77 -8.99
C LYS A 222 -23.98 8.37 -7.90
N PRO A 223 -22.95 7.58 -8.25
CA PRO A 223 -21.77 7.41 -7.42
C PRO A 223 -21.13 8.75 -7.06
N LYS A 224 -20.36 8.76 -5.97
CA LYS A 224 -19.62 9.96 -5.53
C LYS A 224 -18.15 9.68 -5.35
N THR A 225 -17.32 10.52 -5.93
CA THR A 225 -15.90 10.59 -5.58
C THR A 225 -15.70 11.50 -4.37
N VAL A 226 -14.98 11.02 -3.37
CA VAL A 226 -14.61 11.73 -2.16
C VAL A 226 -13.10 11.88 -2.12
N LYS A 227 -12.62 13.10 -1.86
CA LYS A 227 -11.23 13.34 -1.48
C LYS A 227 -11.16 13.25 0.03
N ALA A 228 -10.57 12.17 0.53
CA ALA A 228 -10.45 11.92 1.95
C ALA A 228 -9.09 12.40 2.45
N HIS A 229 -9.10 13.11 3.57
CA HIS A 229 -7.89 13.52 4.27
C HIS A 229 -7.47 12.47 5.30
N ARG A 230 -6.17 12.37 5.55
CA ARG A 230 -5.60 11.41 6.49
C ARG A 230 -6.23 11.54 7.88
N ASN A 231 -6.78 10.44 8.39
CA ASN A 231 -7.40 10.32 9.71
C ASN A 231 -8.55 11.32 9.99
N VAL A 232 -9.20 11.83 8.95
CA VAL A 232 -10.38 12.70 9.09
C VAL A 232 -11.64 11.90 8.77
N ALA A 233 -12.69 12.08 9.59
CA ALA A 233 -14.00 11.51 9.36
C ALA A 233 -14.81 12.41 8.41
N GLU A 234 -14.72 12.12 7.11
CA GLU A 234 -15.45 12.84 6.06
C GLU A 234 -16.93 12.47 6.11
N LYS A 235 -17.81 13.46 6.21
CA LYS A 235 -19.26 13.21 6.24
C LYS A 235 -19.79 12.84 4.86
N LEU A 236 -20.53 11.73 4.79
CA LEU A 236 -21.24 11.29 3.59
C LEU A 236 -22.73 11.63 3.74
N PRO A 237 -23.26 12.64 3.01
CA PRO A 237 -24.66 13.03 3.11
C PRO A 237 -25.54 12.04 2.34
N LEU A 238 -25.72 10.84 2.89
CA LEU A 238 -26.54 9.80 2.28
C LEU A 238 -28.03 10.18 2.38
N ARG A 239 -28.71 10.16 1.23
CA ARG A 239 -30.17 10.27 1.14
C ARG A 239 -30.72 9.07 0.39
N VAL A 240 -31.90 8.62 0.79
CA VAL A 240 -32.58 7.48 0.16
C VAL A 240 -34.00 7.89 -0.18
N ARG A 241 -34.41 7.62 -1.41
CA ARG A 241 -35.77 7.91 -1.92
C ARG A 241 -36.41 6.63 -2.42
N GLY A 242 -37.65 6.36 -2.01
CA GLY A 242 -38.45 5.30 -2.61
C GLY A 242 -38.85 5.64 -4.04
N VAL A 243 -38.94 4.66 -4.92
CA VAL A 243 -39.48 4.82 -6.27
C VAL A 243 -40.52 3.74 -6.52
N SER A 244 -41.67 4.14 -7.06
CA SER A 244 -42.78 3.26 -7.44
C SER A 244 -43.20 2.29 -6.33
N LEU A 245 -43.26 2.78 -5.08
CA LEU A 245 -43.62 1.96 -3.92
C LEU A 245 -45.09 1.53 -3.94
N ASP A 246 -45.94 2.26 -4.66
CA ASP A 246 -47.34 1.97 -4.89
C ASP A 246 -47.57 0.63 -5.62
N LEU A 247 -46.59 0.16 -6.39
CA LEU A 247 -46.65 -1.14 -7.09
C LEU A 247 -46.47 -2.34 -6.16
N LEU A 248 -45.91 -2.16 -4.96
CA LEU A 248 -45.66 -3.26 -4.01
C LEU A 248 -46.93 -3.69 -3.25
N GLY A 249 -47.99 -2.88 -3.26
CA GLY A 249 -49.17 -3.11 -2.43
C GLY A 249 -48.91 -2.90 -0.93
N ALA A 250 -49.86 -3.30 -0.08
CA ALA A 250 -49.74 -3.14 1.38
C ALA A 250 -48.81 -4.21 1.95
N GLY A 251 -47.78 -3.82 2.71
CA GLY A 251 -46.90 -4.78 3.36
C GLY A 251 -45.57 -4.18 3.80
N GLN A 252 -44.67 -5.06 4.27
CA GLN A 252 -43.27 -4.74 4.54
C GLN A 252 -42.40 -5.38 3.47
N PHE A 253 -41.55 -4.58 2.85
CA PHE A 253 -40.64 -5.01 1.79
C PHE A 253 -39.23 -4.59 2.14
N THR A 254 -38.27 -5.46 1.88
CA THR A 254 -36.86 -5.23 2.18
C THR A 254 -36.03 -5.36 0.93
N GLY A 255 -34.87 -4.71 0.95
CA GLY A 255 -33.83 -4.78 -0.07
C GLY A 255 -32.49 -4.48 0.57
N SER A 256 -31.41 -4.93 -0.05
CA SER A 256 -30.05 -4.73 0.45
C SER A 256 -29.09 -4.51 -0.70
N ALA A 257 -28.07 -3.70 -0.48
CA ALA A 257 -26.94 -3.56 -1.38
C ALA A 257 -25.64 -3.49 -0.58
N ILE A 258 -24.54 -3.79 -1.26
CA ILE A 258 -23.20 -3.67 -0.72
C ILE A 258 -22.65 -2.33 -1.17
N VAL A 259 -22.16 -1.53 -0.21
CA VAL A 259 -21.41 -0.31 -0.48
C VAL A 259 -19.98 -0.69 -0.80
N ASN A 260 -19.53 -0.34 -2.01
CA ASN A 260 -18.17 -0.53 -2.47
C ASN A 260 -17.41 0.79 -2.35
N VAL A 261 -16.19 0.70 -1.84
CA VAL A 261 -15.23 1.80 -1.79
C VAL A 261 -14.06 1.40 -2.67
N SER A 262 -13.88 2.09 -3.80
CA SER A 262 -12.80 1.82 -4.75
C SER A 262 -11.86 3.02 -4.87
N TYR A 263 -10.57 2.74 -4.93
CA TYR A 263 -9.53 3.76 -5.12
C TYR A 263 -9.48 4.19 -6.59
N ASN A 264 -9.41 5.50 -6.82
CA ASN A 264 -9.11 6.06 -8.13
C ASN A 264 -7.61 6.26 -8.33
#